data_AF-A0A382ISV5-F1
#
_entry.id   AF-A0A382ISV5-F1
#
_cell.length_a   1.000
_cell.length_b   1.000
_cell.length_c   1.000
_cell.angle_alpha   90.00
_cell.angle_beta   90.00
_cell.angle_gamma   90.00
#
_symmetry.space_group_name_H-M   'P 1'
#
loop_
_entity.id
_entity.type
_entity.pdbx_description
1 polymer ?
#
loop_
_entity_poly.entity_id
_entity_poly.type
_entity_poly.pdbx_seq_one_letter_code
_entity_poly.pdbx_strand_id
1 'polypeptide(L)'
;MLNSTPKKSGYVCVPYQHDKFSINVKDTWDSSRNIKSIYFVTATFSDECKPYFPFSTNHYLLAKFDDEQKLIKDAEKFTNSKPSFVFTVDNELFERDLDSERSFISTYYLEYNDPDALSDIANTIVKKDKIRQAGFAHMNLFCDDKPKFTFPYTEKLVVLELSDDRSPQSINKYCEKTRQDISRKGVVMNNFVSLSLLEKLK
;
A
#
# COMPACT_ATOMS: atom_id res chain seq x y z
N MET A 1 10.08 -21.31 -25.73
CA MET A 1 8.90 -20.53 -25.30
C MET A 1 9.07 -20.21 -23.83
N LEU A 2 9.46 -18.97 -23.49
CA LEU A 2 9.60 -18.51 -22.10
C LEU A 2 8.38 -17.66 -21.75
N ASN A 3 7.29 -18.30 -21.35
CA ASN A 3 6.19 -17.62 -20.66
C ASN A 3 6.57 -17.50 -19.17
N SER A 4 7.55 -16.66 -18.84
CA SER A 4 7.63 -16.15 -17.47
C SER A 4 6.75 -14.90 -17.45
N THR A 5 5.58 -14.99 -16.82
CA THR A 5 4.85 -13.79 -16.40
C THR A 5 5.82 -12.89 -15.63
N PRO A 6 5.85 -11.58 -15.91
CA PRO A 6 6.74 -10.67 -15.20
C PRO A 6 6.43 -10.75 -13.70
N LYS A 7 7.50 -10.81 -12.89
CA LYS A 7 7.36 -10.79 -11.43
C LYS A 7 6.76 -9.45 -11.03
N LYS A 8 5.70 -9.49 -10.24
CA LYS A 8 5.08 -8.30 -9.68
C LYS A 8 5.58 -8.10 -8.25
N SER A 9 6.03 -6.90 -7.97
CA SER A 9 6.44 -6.45 -6.65
C SER A 9 5.33 -5.66 -5.98
N GLY A 10 5.47 -5.42 -4.68
CA GLY A 10 4.47 -4.65 -3.95
C GLY A 10 4.73 -4.59 -2.47
N TYR A 11 3.65 -4.45 -1.71
CA TYR A 11 3.66 -4.28 -0.27
C TYR A 11 2.76 -5.30 0.42
N VAL A 12 3.22 -5.83 1.55
CA VAL A 12 2.38 -6.60 2.46
C VAL A 12 2.33 -5.91 3.83
N CYS A 13 1.12 -5.70 4.34
CA CYS A 13 0.83 -5.12 5.64
C CYS A 13 0.25 -6.19 6.54
N VAL A 14 0.93 -6.52 7.63
CA VAL A 14 0.45 -7.46 8.66
C VAL A 14 0.28 -6.72 9.98
N PRO A 15 -0.85 -6.89 10.69
CA PRO A 15 -1.06 -6.26 12.00
C PRO A 15 0.09 -6.56 12.96
N TYR A 16 0.64 -5.52 13.60
CA TYR A 16 1.74 -5.67 14.54
C TYR A 16 1.27 -5.37 15.96
N GLN A 17 1.29 -6.40 16.81
CA GLN A 17 0.84 -6.32 18.20
C GLN A 17 1.92 -6.74 19.20
N HIS A 18 3.17 -6.92 18.74
CA HIS A 18 4.26 -7.49 19.53
C HIS A 18 3.93 -8.85 20.15
N ASP A 19 3.02 -9.60 19.53
CA ASP A 19 2.67 -10.95 19.92
C ASP A 19 3.57 -11.98 19.21
N LYS A 20 3.47 -13.23 19.65
CA LYS A 20 4.28 -14.33 19.09
C LYS A 20 4.07 -14.48 17.57
N PHE A 21 2.86 -14.20 17.09
CA PHE A 21 2.54 -14.26 15.66
C PHE A 21 3.31 -13.20 14.87
N SER A 22 3.16 -11.93 15.22
CA SER A 22 3.76 -10.83 14.47
C SER A 22 5.29 -10.80 14.56
N ILE A 23 5.88 -11.29 15.67
CA ILE A 23 7.33 -11.52 15.78
C ILE A 23 7.79 -12.62 14.80
N ASN A 24 7.07 -13.75 14.72
CA ASN A 24 7.40 -14.84 13.80
C ASN A 24 7.31 -14.41 12.32
N VAL A 25 6.29 -13.62 11.98
CA VAL A 25 6.17 -13.02 10.63
C VAL A 25 7.39 -12.17 10.31
N LYS A 26 7.82 -11.29 11.22
CA LYS A 26 9.02 -10.47 11.06
C LYS A 26 10.26 -11.34 10.80
N ASP A 27 10.51 -12.35 11.63
CA ASP A 27 11.72 -13.19 11.51
C ASP A 27 11.72 -14.01 10.21
N THR A 28 10.54 -14.49 9.78
CA THR A 28 10.35 -15.16 8.50
C THR A 28 10.65 -14.22 7.31
N TRP A 29 10.17 -12.98 7.37
CA TRP A 29 10.44 -11.99 6.32
C TRP A 29 11.89 -11.50 6.32
N ASP A 30 12.51 -11.40 7.48
CA ASP A 30 13.91 -10.99 7.62
C ASP A 30 14.85 -11.97 6.93
N SER A 31 14.59 -13.27 7.09
CA SER A 31 15.33 -14.35 6.40
C SER A 31 14.96 -14.54 4.93
N SER A 32 13.85 -13.95 4.46
CA SER A 32 13.38 -14.11 3.08
C SER A 32 14.15 -13.24 2.09
N ARG A 33 14.63 -13.85 1.00
CA ARG A 33 15.18 -13.14 -0.16
C ARG A 33 14.11 -12.47 -1.02
N ASN A 34 12.84 -12.77 -0.81
CA ASN A 34 11.74 -12.13 -1.53
C ASN A 34 11.34 -10.78 -0.93
N ILE A 35 11.75 -10.52 0.30
CA ILE A 35 11.46 -9.29 1.03
C ILE A 35 12.69 -8.39 0.99
N LYS A 36 12.53 -7.19 0.40
CA LYS A 36 13.59 -6.19 0.25
C LYS A 36 13.78 -5.36 1.51
N SER A 37 12.68 -4.93 2.12
CA SER A 37 12.71 -4.09 3.31
C SER A 37 11.48 -4.32 4.17
N ILE A 38 11.62 -4.03 5.46
CA ILE A 38 10.56 -4.17 6.46
C ILE A 38 10.52 -2.89 7.26
N TYR A 39 9.32 -2.38 7.51
CA TYR A 39 9.08 -1.17 8.30
C TYR A 39 8.03 -1.44 9.37
N PHE A 40 8.24 -0.85 10.54
CA PHE A 40 7.17 -0.61 11.48
C PHE A 40 6.43 0.67 11.07
N VAL A 41 5.12 0.59 10.88
CA VAL A 41 4.31 1.70 10.36
C VAL A 41 3.07 1.97 11.20
N THR A 42 2.65 3.23 11.21
CA THR A 42 1.30 3.61 11.66
C THR A 42 0.37 3.68 10.45
N ALA A 43 -0.70 2.90 10.46
CA ALA A 43 -1.76 2.93 9.47
C ALA A 43 -2.92 3.84 9.92
N THR A 44 -3.36 4.69 9.01
CA THR A 44 -4.55 5.52 9.16
C THR A 44 -5.49 5.21 8.00
N PHE A 45 -6.52 4.41 8.29
CA PHE A 45 -7.57 4.07 7.32
C PHE A 45 -8.58 5.21 7.19
N SER A 46 -9.15 5.37 6.00
CA SER A 46 -10.25 6.29 5.80
C SER A 46 -11.53 5.82 6.51
N ASP A 47 -12.39 6.78 6.85
CA ASP A 47 -13.63 6.50 7.58
C ASP A 47 -14.59 5.63 6.75
N GLU A 48 -14.54 5.77 5.43
CA GLU A 48 -15.31 5.01 4.44
C GLU A 48 -14.90 3.54 4.40
N CYS A 49 -13.67 3.21 4.81
CA CYS A 49 -13.15 1.83 4.81
C CYS A 49 -13.45 1.07 6.11
N LYS A 50 -13.76 1.77 7.20
CA LYS A 50 -14.05 1.16 8.51
C LYS A 50 -15.10 0.05 8.48
N PRO A 51 -16.22 0.16 7.74
CA PRO A 51 -17.23 -0.90 7.69
C PRO A 51 -16.72 -2.21 7.08
N TYR A 52 -15.71 -2.14 6.21
CA TYR A 52 -15.13 -3.29 5.52
C TYR A 52 -14.01 -3.95 6.32
N PHE A 53 -13.33 -3.19 7.19
CA PHE A 53 -12.17 -3.65 7.96
C PHE A 53 -12.31 -3.31 9.46
N PRO A 54 -13.34 -3.84 10.15
CA PRO A 54 -13.61 -3.50 11.56
C PRO A 54 -12.51 -3.94 12.52
N PHE A 55 -11.65 -4.88 12.11
CA PHE A 55 -10.53 -5.40 12.91
C PHE A 55 -9.18 -4.79 12.52
N SER A 56 -9.17 -3.72 11.72
CA SER A 56 -7.95 -2.99 11.40
C SER A 56 -7.32 -2.40 12.67
N THR A 57 -6.00 -2.45 12.75
CA THR A 57 -5.21 -1.86 13.84
C THR A 57 -4.58 -0.53 13.40
N ASN A 58 -3.93 0.18 14.33
CA ASN A 58 -3.15 1.37 13.97
C ASN A 58 -1.71 1.05 13.60
N HIS A 59 -1.23 -0.15 13.91
CA HIS A 59 0.18 -0.52 13.80
C HIS A 59 0.35 -1.79 12.97
N TYR A 60 1.26 -1.75 12.00
CA TYR A 60 1.55 -2.84 11.07
C TYR A 60 3.04 -3.02 10.87
N LEU A 61 3.42 -4.25 10.51
CA LEU A 61 4.63 -4.51 9.74
C LEU A 61 4.29 -4.33 8.28
N LEU A 62 5.01 -3.44 7.61
CA LEU A 62 4.97 -3.24 6.17
C LEU A 62 6.23 -3.85 5.58
N ALA A 63 6.10 -4.77 4.63
CA ALA A 63 7.25 -5.30 3.90
C ALA A 63 7.12 -5.08 2.39
N LYS A 64 8.21 -4.66 1.74
CA LYS A 64 8.29 -4.57 0.28
C LYS A 64 8.75 -5.91 -0.28
N PHE A 65 7.97 -6.51 -1.17
CA PHE A 65 8.28 -7.81 -1.78
C PHE A 65 8.56 -7.68 -3.28
N ASP A 66 9.30 -8.64 -3.85
CA ASP A 66 9.69 -8.65 -5.27
C ASP A 66 8.87 -9.58 -6.17
N ASP A 67 8.34 -10.66 -5.60
CA ASP A 67 7.64 -11.70 -6.35
C ASP A 67 6.36 -12.07 -5.60
N GLU A 68 5.23 -11.58 -6.10
CA GLU A 68 3.89 -11.88 -5.60
C GLU A 68 3.67 -13.39 -5.48
N GLN A 69 4.01 -14.18 -6.50
CA GLN A 69 3.70 -15.62 -6.48
C GLN A 69 4.40 -16.33 -5.33
N LYS A 70 5.61 -15.89 -4.95
CA LYS A 70 6.32 -16.42 -3.78
C LYS A 70 5.67 -15.95 -2.48
N LEU A 71 5.26 -14.69 -2.41
CA LEU A 71 4.59 -14.15 -1.23
C LEU A 71 3.27 -14.89 -0.97
N ILE A 72 2.43 -15.07 -2.00
CA ILE A 72 1.12 -15.71 -1.88
C ILE A 72 1.25 -17.18 -1.50
N LYS A 73 2.28 -17.89 -1.96
CA LYS A 73 2.58 -19.26 -1.49
C LYS A 73 2.88 -19.33 0.00
N ASP A 74 3.41 -18.25 0.57
CA ASP A 74 3.71 -18.12 1.99
C ASP A 74 2.57 -17.44 2.77
N ALA A 75 1.38 -17.23 2.16
CA ALA A 75 0.27 -16.49 2.77
C ALA A 75 -0.17 -17.04 4.12
N GLU A 76 -0.19 -18.36 4.29
CA GLU A 76 -0.55 -19.01 5.55
C GLU A 76 0.33 -18.55 6.72
N LYS A 77 1.59 -18.17 6.45
CA LYS A 77 2.54 -17.73 7.49
C LYS A 77 2.19 -16.35 8.06
N PHE A 78 1.40 -15.55 7.34
CA PHE A 78 1.01 -14.20 7.75
C PHE A 78 -0.50 -13.96 7.75
N THR A 79 -1.29 -15.02 7.60
CA THR A 79 -2.75 -14.98 7.75
C THR A 79 -3.10 -15.18 9.23
N ASN A 80 -4.06 -14.41 9.72
CA ASN A 80 -4.58 -14.50 11.09
C ASN A 80 -6.04 -14.00 11.10
N SER A 81 -6.69 -14.02 12.26
CA SER A 81 -7.98 -13.40 12.58
C SER A 81 -8.07 -11.90 12.22
N LYS A 82 -6.93 -11.20 12.21
CA LYS A 82 -6.84 -9.78 11.81
C LYS A 82 -6.36 -9.67 10.37
N PRO A 83 -6.96 -8.76 9.58
CA PRO A 83 -6.71 -8.69 8.15
C PRO A 83 -5.29 -8.25 7.84
N SER A 84 -4.61 -9.05 7.04
CA SER A 84 -3.37 -8.70 6.35
C SER A 84 -3.70 -8.26 4.92
N PHE A 85 -3.05 -7.21 4.44
CA PHE A 85 -3.29 -6.61 3.13
C PHE A 85 -2.07 -6.78 2.25
N VAL A 86 -2.24 -7.29 1.03
CA VAL A 86 -1.18 -7.36 0.03
C VAL A 86 -1.54 -6.44 -1.12
N PHE A 87 -0.74 -5.41 -1.36
CA PHE A 87 -0.86 -4.51 -2.50
C PHE A 87 0.17 -4.91 -3.55
N THR A 88 -0.28 -5.48 -4.66
CA THR A 88 0.61 -5.84 -5.77
C THR A 88 0.58 -4.74 -6.80
N VAL A 89 1.74 -4.16 -7.13
CA VAL A 89 1.86 -3.11 -8.14
C VAL A 89 1.84 -3.76 -9.52
N ASP A 90 0.81 -3.44 -10.30
CA ASP A 90 0.62 -3.95 -11.65
C ASP A 90 1.32 -3.09 -12.70
N ASN A 91 1.29 -1.76 -12.49
CA ASN A 91 1.82 -0.79 -13.43
C ASN A 91 2.47 0.36 -12.67
N GLU A 92 3.76 0.56 -12.87
CA GLU A 92 4.45 1.76 -12.40
C GLU A 92 4.05 2.94 -13.28
N LEU A 93 3.56 4.01 -12.65
CA LEU A 93 3.20 5.25 -13.33
C LEU A 93 4.41 6.16 -13.48
N PHE A 94 5.23 6.20 -12.44
CA PHE A 94 6.31 7.16 -12.30
C PHE A 94 7.26 6.74 -11.18
N GLU A 95 8.55 7.01 -11.40
CA GLU A 95 9.58 6.97 -10.36
C GLU A 95 10.54 8.15 -10.59
N ARG A 96 10.97 8.77 -9.49
CA ARG A 96 12.11 9.70 -9.47
C ARG A 96 13.03 9.37 -8.33
N ASP A 97 14.29 9.69 -8.54
CA ASP A 97 15.25 9.65 -7.46
C ASP A 97 15.09 10.89 -6.58
N LEU A 98 15.04 10.65 -5.27
CA LEU A 98 14.98 11.67 -4.24
C LEU A 98 16.03 11.30 -3.20
N ASP A 99 16.87 12.28 -2.83
CA ASP A 99 17.95 12.11 -1.87
C ASP A 99 17.44 11.71 -0.47
N SER A 100 16.20 12.08 -0.13
CA SER A 100 15.56 11.71 1.12
C SER A 100 15.02 10.29 1.11
N GLU A 101 15.14 9.60 2.24
CA GLU A 101 14.52 8.29 2.43
C GLU A 101 12.98 8.40 2.38
N ARG A 102 12.35 7.29 1.98
CA ARG A 102 10.89 7.16 1.98
C ARG A 102 10.37 7.29 3.40
N SER A 103 9.37 8.16 3.60
CA SER A 103 8.78 8.42 4.92
C SER A 103 7.29 8.10 4.99
N PHE A 104 6.62 7.93 3.85
CA PHE A 104 5.16 7.77 3.82
C PHE A 104 4.69 7.00 2.58
N ILE A 105 3.65 6.18 2.75
CA ILE A 105 2.94 5.54 1.64
C ILE A 105 1.45 5.87 1.78
N SER A 106 0.82 6.35 0.72
CA SER A 106 -0.62 6.61 0.69
C SER A 106 -1.26 5.82 -0.42
N THR A 107 -2.33 5.11 -0.10
CA THR A 107 -3.08 4.28 -1.04
C THR A 107 -4.48 4.83 -1.22
N TYR A 108 -4.98 4.78 -2.45
CA TYR A 108 -6.28 5.27 -2.84
C TYR A 108 -7.00 4.23 -3.69
N TYR A 109 -8.33 4.24 -3.67
CA TYR A 109 -9.14 3.47 -4.59
C TYR A 109 -9.93 4.37 -5.55
N LEU A 110 -10.16 3.89 -6.76
CA LEU A 110 -10.98 4.56 -7.77
C LEU A 110 -12.38 3.94 -7.80
N GLU A 111 -13.43 4.76 -7.77
CA GLU A 111 -14.81 4.27 -7.91
C GLU A 111 -15.16 3.91 -9.36
N TYR A 112 -14.60 4.65 -10.31
CA TYR A 112 -14.84 4.47 -11.75
C TYR A 112 -13.52 4.30 -12.50
N ASN A 113 -13.57 3.51 -13.58
CA ASN A 113 -12.41 3.20 -14.39
C ASN A 113 -12.56 3.73 -15.81
N ASP A 114 -12.37 5.02 -15.94
CA ASP A 114 -12.24 5.69 -17.23
C ASP A 114 -10.76 5.74 -17.63
N PRO A 115 -10.36 5.27 -18.83
CA PRO A 115 -9.00 5.46 -19.33
C PRO A 115 -8.51 6.92 -19.27
N ASP A 116 -9.38 7.90 -19.48
CA ASP A 116 -9.03 9.32 -19.38
C ASP A 116 -8.61 9.71 -17.96
N ALA A 117 -9.22 9.08 -16.94
CA ALA A 117 -8.86 9.27 -15.55
C ALA A 117 -7.42 8.84 -15.23
N LEU A 118 -6.93 7.77 -15.87
CA LEU A 118 -5.57 7.27 -15.65
C LEU A 118 -4.52 8.29 -16.12
N SER A 119 -4.74 8.87 -17.29
CA SER A 119 -3.88 9.94 -17.84
C SER A 119 -3.89 11.16 -16.92
N ASP A 120 -5.05 11.53 -16.40
CA ASP A 120 -5.18 12.68 -15.50
C ASP A 120 -4.52 12.47 -14.13
N ILE A 121 -4.61 11.25 -13.58
CA ILE A 121 -3.89 10.84 -12.38
C ILE A 121 -2.38 10.97 -12.62
N ALA A 122 -1.85 10.33 -13.67
CA ALA A 122 -0.41 10.34 -13.97
C ALA A 122 0.12 11.77 -14.20
N ASN A 123 -0.57 12.56 -15.02
CA ASN A 123 -0.20 13.95 -15.32
C ASN A 123 -0.26 14.88 -14.10
N THR A 124 -1.08 14.54 -13.09
CA THR A 124 -1.14 15.30 -11.85
C THR A 124 -0.02 14.88 -10.90
N ILE A 125 0.21 13.57 -10.75
CA ILE A 125 1.25 13.00 -9.89
C ILE A 125 2.65 13.42 -10.31
N VAL A 126 2.98 13.42 -11.61
CA VAL A 126 4.34 13.76 -12.09
C VAL A 126 4.77 15.18 -11.70
N LYS A 127 3.81 16.08 -11.53
CA LYS A 127 4.01 17.48 -11.10
C LYS A 127 4.21 17.64 -9.59
N LYS A 128 4.02 16.56 -8.81
CA LYS A 128 4.19 16.55 -7.36
C LYS A 128 5.64 16.20 -7.02
N ASP A 129 6.33 17.15 -6.43
CA ASP A 129 7.76 17.11 -6.09
C ASP A 129 8.10 16.09 -5.01
N LYS A 130 7.16 15.78 -4.11
CA LYS A 130 7.38 14.89 -2.95
C LYS A 130 7.01 13.43 -3.21
N ILE A 131 6.37 13.15 -4.33
CA ILE A 131 6.06 11.77 -4.74
C ILE A 131 7.31 11.18 -5.38
N ARG A 132 7.85 10.15 -4.75
CA ARG A 132 9.02 9.40 -5.22
C ARG A 132 8.62 8.36 -6.26
N GLN A 133 7.60 7.58 -5.96
CA GLN A 133 7.12 6.50 -6.81
C GLN A 133 5.59 6.47 -6.77
N ALA A 134 4.98 6.14 -7.91
CA ALA A 134 3.55 5.90 -7.98
C ALA A 134 3.25 4.72 -8.90
N GLY A 135 2.19 3.98 -8.58
CA GLY A 135 1.75 2.87 -9.41
C GLY A 135 0.29 2.52 -9.20
N PHE A 136 -0.28 1.85 -10.20
CA PHE A 136 -1.53 1.15 -10.04
C PHE A 136 -1.28 -0.22 -9.43
N ALA A 137 -2.16 -0.61 -8.52
CA ALA A 137 -2.07 -1.84 -7.79
C ALA A 137 -3.45 -2.48 -7.61
N HIS A 138 -3.45 -3.77 -7.34
CA HIS A 138 -4.60 -4.45 -6.75
C HIS A 138 -4.27 -4.89 -5.33
N MET A 139 -5.33 -5.25 -4.58
CA MET A 139 -5.23 -5.68 -3.20
C MET A 139 -5.82 -7.08 -3.00
N ASN A 140 -5.05 -7.94 -2.35
CA ASN A 140 -5.55 -9.17 -1.76
C ASN A 140 -5.66 -9.03 -0.23
N LEU A 141 -6.73 -9.60 0.31
CA LEU A 141 -7.00 -9.65 1.75
C LEU A 141 -6.77 -11.06 2.27
N PHE A 142 -5.96 -11.19 3.31
CA PHE A 142 -5.67 -12.46 3.98
C PHE A 142 -6.16 -12.37 5.42
N CYS A 143 -7.21 -13.11 5.73
CA CYS A 143 -7.86 -13.12 7.03
C CYS A 143 -8.57 -14.45 7.26
N ASP A 144 -8.38 -15.08 8.41
CA ASP A 144 -9.11 -16.30 8.79
C ASP A 144 -10.60 -15.98 9.01
N ASP A 145 -10.87 -14.83 9.62
CA ASP A 145 -12.21 -14.34 9.87
C ASP A 145 -12.70 -13.54 8.66
N LYS A 146 -13.63 -14.13 7.90
CA LYS A 146 -14.19 -13.46 6.72
C LYS A 146 -14.92 -12.18 7.12
N PRO A 147 -14.57 -11.02 6.52
CA PRO A 147 -15.32 -9.79 6.77
C PRO A 147 -16.80 -9.94 6.41
N LYS A 148 -17.68 -9.30 7.19
CA LYS A 148 -19.12 -9.29 6.91
C LYS A 148 -19.45 -8.62 5.58
N PHE A 149 -18.64 -7.64 5.18
CA PHE A 149 -18.77 -6.91 3.92
C PHE A 149 -17.48 -7.04 3.12
N THR A 150 -17.61 -7.35 1.83
CA THR A 150 -16.46 -7.38 0.91
C THR A 150 -16.20 -5.96 0.41
N PHE A 151 -14.95 -5.52 0.51
CA PHE A 151 -14.54 -4.25 -0.07
C PHE A 151 -14.57 -4.33 -1.60
N PRO A 152 -15.33 -3.48 -2.32
CA PRO A 152 -15.57 -3.67 -3.75
C PRO A 152 -14.47 -3.11 -4.65
N TYR A 153 -13.49 -2.37 -4.10
CA TYR A 153 -12.50 -1.61 -4.88
C TYR A 153 -11.08 -2.21 -4.81
N THR A 154 -10.95 -3.54 -4.83
CA THR A 154 -9.65 -4.23 -4.69
C THR A 154 -8.76 -4.13 -5.93
N GLU A 155 -9.33 -4.02 -7.13
CA GLU A 155 -8.58 -4.19 -8.38
C GLU A 155 -7.89 -2.91 -8.89
N LYS A 156 -8.22 -1.74 -8.33
CA LYS A 156 -7.85 -0.44 -8.91
C LYS A 156 -7.45 0.55 -7.83
N LEU A 157 -6.30 0.27 -7.24
CA LEU A 157 -5.65 1.11 -6.27
C LEU A 157 -4.58 1.97 -6.92
N VAL A 158 -4.38 3.16 -6.38
CA VAL A 158 -3.23 4.02 -6.64
C VAL A 158 -2.37 4.02 -5.39
N VAL A 159 -1.13 3.57 -5.51
CA VAL A 159 -0.14 3.62 -4.42
C VAL A 159 0.82 4.76 -4.71
N LEU A 160 0.97 5.67 -3.74
CA LEU A 160 1.91 6.77 -3.77
C LEU A 160 2.96 6.57 -2.68
N GLU A 161 4.23 6.53 -3.06
CA GLU A 161 5.36 6.56 -2.14
C GLU A 161 5.90 7.99 -2.08
N LEU A 162 6.03 8.54 -0.87
CA LEU A 162 6.49 9.90 -0.66
C LEU A 162 7.80 9.94 0.13
N SER A 163 8.62 10.93 -0.18
CA SER A 163 9.86 11.24 0.53
C SER A 163 9.85 12.71 0.89
N ASP A 164 9.64 12.97 2.18
CA ASP A 164 9.39 14.29 2.72
C ASP A 164 9.83 14.32 4.20
N ASP A 165 10.46 15.42 4.60
CA ASP A 165 11.01 15.66 5.93
C ASP A 165 10.00 16.27 6.90
N ARG A 166 8.83 16.67 6.40
CA ARG A 166 7.73 17.20 7.22
C ARG A 166 7.07 16.09 8.05
N SER A 167 6.26 16.51 9.03
CA SER A 167 5.51 15.59 9.87
C SER A 167 4.51 14.73 9.07
N PRO A 168 4.16 13.52 9.53
CA PRO A 168 3.15 12.68 8.87
C PRO A 168 1.81 13.38 8.62
N GLN A 169 1.40 14.28 9.51
CA GLN A 169 0.17 15.07 9.34
C GLN A 169 0.29 16.06 8.18
N SER A 170 1.48 16.62 7.96
CA SER A 170 1.74 17.56 6.86
C SER A 170 1.82 16.83 5.52
N ILE A 171 2.44 15.65 5.51
CA ILE A 171 2.48 14.76 4.33
C ILE A 171 1.06 14.31 3.98
N ASN A 172 0.25 13.91 4.96
CA ASN A 172 -1.13 13.53 4.72
C ASN A 172 -1.95 14.70 4.11
N LYS A 173 -1.76 15.94 4.58
CA LYS A 173 -2.39 17.12 3.95
C LYS A 173 -1.93 17.33 2.49
N TYR A 174 -0.67 17.04 2.17
CA TYR A 174 -0.16 17.10 0.80
C TYR A 174 -0.80 16.03 -0.10
N CYS A 175 -0.94 14.81 0.42
CA CYS A 175 -1.65 13.70 -0.17
C CYS A 175 -3.12 14.04 -0.46
N GLU A 176 -3.84 14.61 0.52
CA GLU A 176 -5.22 15.05 0.35
C GLU A 176 -5.35 16.16 -0.69
N LYS A 177 -4.43 17.15 -0.71
CA LYS A 177 -4.44 18.18 -1.75
C LYS A 177 -4.21 17.58 -3.14
N THR A 178 -3.31 16.61 -3.26
CA THR A 178 -3.06 15.89 -4.52
C THR A 178 -4.31 15.13 -4.98
N ARG A 179 -4.99 14.46 -4.07
CA ARG A 179 -6.28 13.81 -4.35
C ARG A 179 -7.34 14.80 -4.82
N GLN A 180 -7.49 15.94 -4.15
CA GLN A 180 -8.42 16.98 -4.57
C GLN A 180 -8.08 17.55 -5.96
N ASP A 181 -6.81 17.74 -6.28
CA ASP A 181 -6.39 18.21 -7.61
C ASP A 181 -6.77 17.20 -8.71
N ILE A 182 -6.66 15.91 -8.43
CA ILE A 182 -7.12 14.83 -9.31
C ILE A 182 -8.66 14.85 -9.42
N SER A 183 -9.38 15.01 -8.31
CA SER A 183 -10.84 15.07 -8.32
C SER A 183 -11.41 16.29 -9.04
N ARG A 184 -10.71 17.42 -9.06
CA ARG A 184 -11.10 18.59 -9.86
C ARG A 184 -11.10 18.32 -11.37
N LYS A 185 -10.46 17.24 -11.82
CA LYS A 185 -10.47 16.79 -13.21
C LYS A 185 -11.55 15.75 -13.50
N GLY A 186 -12.45 15.47 -12.56
CA GLY A 186 -13.55 14.52 -12.73
C GLY A 186 -13.23 13.09 -12.26
N VAL A 187 -12.05 12.86 -11.67
CA VAL A 187 -11.65 11.53 -11.18
C VAL A 187 -12.08 11.32 -9.73
N VAL A 188 -12.97 10.36 -9.48
CA VAL A 188 -13.39 9.99 -8.12
C VAL A 188 -12.36 9.05 -7.50
N MET A 189 -11.43 9.63 -6.76
CA MET A 189 -10.35 8.94 -6.04
C MET A 189 -10.52 9.18 -4.54
N ASN A 190 -10.61 8.09 -3.77
CA ASN A 190 -10.84 8.11 -2.33
C ASN A 190 -9.66 7.51 -1.58
N ASN A 191 -9.36 8.05 -0.40
CA ASN A 191 -8.28 7.50 0.43
C ASN A 191 -8.68 6.10 0.91
N PHE A 192 -7.74 5.16 0.84
CA PHE A 192 -7.88 3.84 1.43
C PHE A 192 -7.17 3.80 2.79
N VAL A 193 -5.84 3.92 2.75
CA VAL A 193 -4.98 3.88 3.93
C VAL A 193 -3.74 4.73 3.68
N SER A 194 -3.33 5.43 4.72
CA SER A 194 -2.06 6.15 4.79
C SER A 194 -1.14 5.50 5.81
N LEU A 195 0.08 5.19 5.41
CA LEU A 195 1.10 4.49 6.19
C LEU A 195 2.26 5.44 6.47
N SER A 196 2.44 5.80 7.73
CA SER A 196 3.60 6.58 8.19
C SER A 196 4.71 5.62 8.58
N LEU A 197 5.86 5.71 7.94
CA LEU A 197 7.00 4.82 8.21
C LEU A 197 7.72 5.34 9.46
N LEU A 198 7.70 4.56 10.54
CA LEU A 198 8.27 4.95 11.83
C LEU A 198 9.70 4.45 12.00
N GLU A 199 9.93 3.17 11.70
CA GLU A 199 11.22 2.52 11.88
C GLU A 199 11.46 1.52 10.76
N LYS A 200 12.70 1.49 10.25
CA LYS A 200 13.15 0.47 9.29
C LYS A 200 13.77 -0.70 10.07
N LEU A 201 13.22 -1.89 9.84
CA LEU A 201 13.60 -3.14 10.51
C LEU A 201 14.50 -4.02 9.62
N LYS A 202 14.47 -3.83 8.29
CA LYS A 202 15.33 -4.46 7.28
C LYS A 202 15.48 -3.51 6.09
#